data_AF-A0AAW7I719-F1
#
_entry.id   AF-A0AAW7I719-F1
#
_cell.length_a   1.000
_cell.length_b   1.000
_cell.length_c   1.000
_cell.angle_alpha   90.00
_cell.angle_beta   90.00
_cell.angle_gamma   90.00
#
_symmetry.space_group_name_H-M   'P 1'
#
loop_
_entity.id
_entity.type
_entity.pdbx_description
1 polymer ?
#
loop_
_entity_poly.entity_id
_entity_poly.type
_entity_poly.pdbx_seq_one_letter_code
_entity_poly.pdbx_strand_id
1 'polypeptide(L)' 'MTDLFDRAQKQEQENRDRDLANQLARRRIETPDQDAAGNRFCLSCGEQIASDRLEAAPDAARCVPCQSWCEHQGRHRHGV' A
#
# COMPACT_ATOMS: atom_id res chain seq x y z
N MET A 1 -0.35 -32.76 -28.89
CA MET A 1 -1.57 -32.43 -28.10
C MET A 1 -1.11 -31.93 -26.73
N THR A 2 -0.46 -30.76 -26.74
CA THR A 2 0.15 -30.10 -25.56
C THR A 2 -0.13 -28.59 -25.60
N ASP A 3 -0.62 -28.11 -26.74
CA ASP A 3 -0.51 -26.71 -27.13
C ASP A 3 -1.49 -25.76 -26.42
N LEU A 4 -2.61 -26.27 -25.90
CA LEU A 4 -3.64 -25.41 -25.31
C LEU A 4 -3.45 -25.21 -23.81
N PHE A 5 -3.07 -26.27 -23.09
CA PHE A 5 -2.79 -26.21 -21.66
C PHE A 5 -1.46 -25.50 -21.38
N ASP A 6 -0.43 -25.74 -22.18
CA ASP A 6 0.86 -25.06 -22.03
C ASP A 6 0.73 -23.55 -22.27
N ARG A 7 -0.06 -23.15 -23.29
CA ARG A 7 -0.37 -21.73 -23.54
C ARG A 7 -1.17 -21.10 -22.41
N ALA A 8 -2.16 -21.81 -21.87
CA ALA A 8 -2.96 -21.33 -20.75
C ALA A 8 -2.10 -21.13 -19.48
N GLN A 9 -1.20 -22.08 -19.17
CA GLN A 9 -0.28 -21.97 -18.04
C GLN A 9 0.68 -20.80 -18.20
N LYS A 10 1.24 -20.62 -19.40
CA LYS A 10 2.12 -19.49 -19.69
C LYS A 10 1.39 -18.15 -19.49
N GLN A 11 0.17 -18.04 -19.98
CA GLN A 11 -0.65 -16.83 -19.83
C GLN A 11 -0.91 -16.52 -18.35
N GLU A 12 -1.24 -17.54 -17.56
CA GLU A 12 -1.48 -17.38 -16.12
C GLU A 12 -0.22 -16.94 -15.38
N GLN A 13 0.93 -17.51 -15.71
CA GLN A 13 2.20 -17.13 -15.12
C GLN A 13 2.56 -15.68 -15.46
N GLU A 14 2.42 -15.27 -16.72
CA GLU A 14 2.63 -13.88 -17.14
C GLU A 14 1.69 -12.90 -16.44
N ASN A 15 0.43 -13.27 -16.27
CA ASN A 15 -0.54 -12.44 -15.56
C ASN A 15 -0.18 -12.30 -14.07
N ARG A 16 0.17 -13.42 -13.43
CA ARG A 16 0.58 -13.45 -12.03
C ARG A 16 1.83 -12.59 -11.80
N ASP A 17 2.85 -12.74 -12.64
CA ASP A 17 4.09 -11.99 -12.52
C ASP A 17 3.86 -10.50 -12.73
N ARG A 18 3.01 -10.13 -13.71
CA ARG A 18 2.60 -8.74 -13.94
C ARG A 18 1.88 -8.15 -12.73
N ASP A 19 0.94 -8.88 -12.14
CA ASP A 19 0.17 -8.40 -10.99
C ASP A 19 1.05 -8.25 -9.74
N LEU A 20 1.97 -9.20 -9.51
CA LEU A 20 2.97 -9.08 -8.44
C LEU A 20 3.87 -7.87 -8.65
N ALA A 21 4.39 -7.66 -9.86
CA ALA A 21 5.22 -6.50 -10.18
C ALA A 21 4.45 -5.18 -9.97
N ASN A 22 3.18 -5.12 -10.40
CA ASN A 22 2.32 -3.95 -10.20
C ASN A 22 2.05 -3.68 -8.72
N GLN A 23 1.79 -4.71 -7.92
CA GLN A 23 1.58 -4.56 -6.48
C GLN A 23 2.86 -4.06 -5.78
N LEU A 24 4.02 -4.61 -6.13
CA LEU A 24 5.30 -4.17 -5.60
C LEU A 24 5.60 -2.72 -6.00
N ALA A 25 5.37 -2.34 -7.26
CA ALA A 25 5.56 -0.96 -7.73
C ALA A 25 4.61 0.05 -7.07
N ARG A 26 3.39 -0.39 -6.69
CA ARG A 26 2.40 0.46 -6.00
C ARG A 26 2.66 0.62 -4.51
N ARG A 27 3.54 -0.21 -3.90
CA ARG A 27 3.98 0.01 -2.52
C ARG A 27 4.81 1.29 -2.47
N ARG A 28 4.14 2.42 -2.26
CA ARG A 28 4.79 3.68 -1.93
C ARG A 28 5.24 3.58 -0.48
N ILE A 29 6.55 3.49 -0.28
CA ILE A 29 7.17 3.71 1.03
C ILE A 29 7.16 5.23 1.21
N GLU A 30 6.11 5.75 1.83
CA GLU A 30 6.04 7.17 2.21
C GLU A 30 7.01 7.38 3.38
N THR A 31 8.04 8.21 3.20
CA THR A 31 9.02 8.47 4.27
C THR A 31 8.32 9.27 5.37
N PRO A 32 8.20 8.73 6.61
CA PRO A 32 7.54 9.45 7.69
C PRO A 32 8.42 10.61 8.16
N ASP A 33 7.84 11.80 8.34
CA ASP A 33 8.51 12.90 9.04
C ASP A 33 8.69 12.53 10.52
N GLN A 34 9.94 12.58 10.98
CA GLN A 34 10.35 12.28 12.36
C GLN A 34 10.92 13.54 13.00
N ASP A 35 10.52 13.83 14.23
CA ASP A 35 11.17 14.87 15.05
C ASP A 35 12.46 14.34 15.71
N ALA A 36 13.23 15.23 16.34
CA ALA A 36 14.45 14.88 17.06
C ALA A 36 14.22 13.97 18.29
N ALA A 37 12.96 13.81 18.73
CA ALA A 37 12.55 12.93 19.82
C ALA A 37 12.00 11.58 19.31
N GLY A 38 11.95 11.35 18.00
CA GLY A 38 11.42 10.14 17.37
C GLY A 38 9.90 10.09 17.24
N ASN A 39 9.18 11.17 17.57
CA ASN A 39 7.75 11.26 17.35
C ASN A 39 7.46 11.47 15.87
N ARG A 40 6.40 10.81 15.41
CA ARG A 40 5.94 10.90 14.03
C ARG A 40 4.60 11.56 13.97
N PHE A 41 4.43 12.39 12.96
CA PHE A 41 3.19 13.13 12.73
C PHE A 41 2.51 12.64 11.46
N CYS A 42 1.18 12.67 11.47
CA CYS A 42 0.40 12.29 10.32
C CYS A 42 0.58 13.33 9.20
N LEU A 43 0.98 12.87 8.01
CA LEU A 43 1.13 13.73 6.81
C LEU A 43 -0.18 14.34 6.27
N SER A 44 -1.34 14.02 6.87
CA SER A 44 -2.65 14.50 6.40
C SER A 44 -3.31 15.45 7.38
N CYS A 45 -3.31 15.12 8.68
CA CYS A 45 -3.93 15.96 9.71
C CYS A 45 -2.93 16.64 10.64
N GLY A 46 -1.63 16.31 10.58
CA GLY A 46 -0.60 16.88 11.45
C GLY A 46 -0.61 16.36 12.90
N GLU A 47 -1.52 15.46 13.24
CA GLU A 47 -1.62 14.88 14.59
C GLU A 47 -0.49 13.89 14.86
N GLN A 48 -0.04 13.79 16.11
CA GLN A 48 0.95 12.79 16.50
C GLN A 48 0.39 11.37 16.31
N ILE A 49 1.17 10.50 15.68
CA ILE A 49 0.81 9.09 15.50
C ILE A 49 0.98 8.38 16.84
N ALA A 50 -0.05 7.67 17.28
CA ALA A 50 -0.03 6.88 18.51
C ALA A 50 1.13 5.87 18.50
N SER A 51 1.81 5.73 19.64
CA SER A 51 2.93 4.80 19.84
C SER A 51 2.56 3.37 19.44
N ASP A 52 1.38 2.90 19.84
CA ASP A 52 0.88 1.55 19.56
C ASP A 52 0.85 1.26 18.05
N ARG A 53 0.62 2.30 17.24
CA ARG A 53 0.64 2.16 15.78
C ARG A 53 2.05 2.13 15.22
N LEU A 54 2.98 2.90 15.81
CA LEU A 54 4.38 2.88 15.40
C LEU A 54 5.06 1.55 15.79
N GLU A 55 4.63 0.92 16.88
CA GLU A 55 5.04 -0.43 17.25
C GLU A 55 4.54 -1.49 16.26
N ALA A 56 3.26 -1.42 15.87
CA ALA A 56 2.68 -2.36 14.91
C ALA A 56 3.14 -2.14 13.47
N ALA A 57 3.36 -0.88 13.07
CA ALA A 57 3.75 -0.47 11.73
C ALA A 57 4.80 0.66 11.81
N PRO A 58 6.09 0.32 11.88
CA PRO A 58 7.19 1.27 12.06
C PRO A 58 7.48 2.09 10.80
N ASP A 59 6.66 2.02 9.77
CA ASP A 59 6.68 2.79 8.53
C ASP A 59 5.39 3.60 8.34
N ALA A 60 4.50 3.63 9.34
CA ALA A 60 3.25 4.40 9.25
C ALA A 60 3.52 5.91 9.14
N ALA A 61 3.01 6.53 8.07
CA ALA A 61 3.15 7.96 7.76
C ALA A 61 1.86 8.79 7.97
N ARG A 62 0.73 8.15 8.27
CA ARG A 62 -0.56 8.81 8.55
C ARG A 62 -1.07 8.43 9.92
N CYS A 63 -2.22 8.92 10.40
CA CYS A 63 -2.98 8.38 11.54
C CYS A 63 -4.03 7.35 11.04
N VAL A 64 -4.59 6.51 11.93
CA VAL A 64 -5.55 5.45 11.53
C VAL A 64 -6.74 6.01 10.76
N PRO A 65 -7.44 7.08 11.22
CA PRO A 65 -8.60 7.58 10.49
C PRO A 65 -8.23 8.15 9.11
N CYS A 66 -7.10 8.87 8.97
CA CYS A 66 -6.64 9.36 7.68
C CYS A 66 -6.22 8.23 6.73
N GLN A 67 -5.60 7.17 7.27
CA GLN A 67 -5.24 5.97 6.50
C GLN A 67 -6.51 5.28 5.99
N SER A 68 -7.48 5.01 6.86
CA SER A 68 -8.75 4.38 6.50
C SER A 68 -9.50 5.21 5.45
N TRP A 69 -9.56 6.52 5.63
CA TRP A 69 -10.18 7.43 4.65
C TRP A 69 -9.50 7.32 3.28
N CYS A 70 -8.17 7.35 3.22
CA CYS A 70 -7.41 7.24 1.97
C CYS A 70 -7.66 5.89 1.27
N GLU A 71 -7.71 4.80 2.04
CA GLU A 71 -8.01 3.45 1.53
C GLU A 71 -9.45 3.32 1.01
N HIS A 72 -10.41 3.96 1.67
CA HIS A 72 -11.80 3.99 1.22
C HIS A 72 -11.98 4.86 -0.03
N GLN A 73 -11.36 6.04 -0.08
CA GLN A 73 -11.44 6.93 -1.24
C GLN A 73 -10.71 6.36 -2.46
N GLY A 74 -9.56 5.70 -2.28
CA GLY A 74 -8.86 4.98 -3.34
C GLY A 74 -9.62 3.74 -3.86
N ARG A 75 -10.62 3.24 -3.12
CA ARG A 75 -11.52 2.16 -3.55
C ARG A 75 -12.79 2.65 -4.24
N HIS A 76 -13.10 3.95 -4.17
CA HIS A 76 -14.05 4.57 -5.10
C HIS A 76 -13.35 4.73 -6.46
N ARG A 77 -13.30 3.64 -7.23
CA ARG A 77 -13.32 3.77 -8.69
C ARG A 77 -14.57 4.59 -8.99
N HIS A 78 -14.41 5.89 -9.20
CA HIS A 78 -15.43 6.70 -9.83
C HIS A 78 -15.84 5.93 -11.08
N GLY A 79 -17.12 5.53 -11.12
CA GLY A 79 -17.71 5.00 -12.33
C GLY A 79 -17.53 6.04 -13.43
N VAL A 80 -16.70 5.67 -14.40
CA VAL A 80 -16.80 6.02 -15.81
C VAL A 80 -16.46 4.76 -16.60
#